data_AF-A0A2E8ESJ0-F1
#
_entry.id   AF-A0A2E8ESJ0-F1
#
_cell.length_a   1.000
_cell.length_b   1.000
_cell.length_c   1.000
_cell.angle_alpha   90.00
_cell.angle_beta   90.00
_cell.angle_gamma   90.00
#
_symmetry.space_group_name_H-M   'P 1'
#
loop_
_entity.id
_entity.type
_entity.pdbx_description
1 polymer ?
#
loop_
_entity_poly.entity_id
_entity_poly.type
_entity_poly.pdbx_seq_one_letter_code
_entity_poly.pdbx_strand_id
1 'polypeptide(L)'
;MPDFDDDGKIWVPGSVSPEYGVRVGTLFFIIGKEDPSIIHCFVAAQSLLADIHDSDNQCRIIRRFPLDLEPQCSGSLFSGFKNTKHADIKAVAYGNDGVEEFILDGDQYSLKNVSSIDSGHFLKLAGWNL
;
A
#
# COMPACT_ATOMS: atom_id res chain seq x y z
N MET A 1 -13.06 5.91 -10.39
CA MET A 1 -12.88 4.46 -10.20
C MET A 1 -11.48 4.29 -9.60
N PRO A 2 -11.25 3.33 -8.70
CA PRO A 2 -9.87 2.99 -8.35
C PRO A 2 -9.12 2.62 -9.63
N ASP A 3 -7.90 3.14 -9.81
CA ASP A 3 -7.07 2.88 -10.99
C ASP A 3 -6.31 1.54 -10.89
N PHE A 4 -6.84 0.60 -10.10
CA PHE A 4 -6.32 -0.75 -9.93
C PHE A 4 -7.43 -1.79 -10.16
N ASP A 5 -7.08 -3.03 -10.47
CA ASP A 5 -8.02 -4.02 -11.00
C ASP A 5 -8.78 -4.81 -9.93
N ASP A 6 -8.12 -5.10 -8.81
CA ASP A 6 -8.67 -5.91 -7.71
C ASP A 6 -7.83 -5.71 -6.44
N ASP A 7 -8.41 -5.99 -5.28
CA ASP A 7 -7.74 -5.92 -3.99
C ASP A 7 -8.19 -7.03 -3.06
N GLY A 8 -7.38 -7.30 -2.03
CA GLY A 8 -7.68 -8.33 -1.07
C GLY A 8 -6.54 -8.55 -0.10
N LYS A 9 -6.49 -9.77 0.44
CA LYS A 9 -5.52 -10.21 1.43
C LYS A 9 -4.53 -11.15 0.77
N ILE A 10 -3.24 -10.90 0.95
CA ILE A 10 -2.16 -11.76 0.46
C ILE A 10 -1.51 -12.41 1.68
N TRP A 11 -1.39 -13.74 1.67
CA TRP A 11 -0.61 -14.46 2.66
C TRP A 11 0.85 -14.49 2.23
N VAL A 12 1.75 -14.05 3.10
CA VAL A 12 3.20 -14.06 2.87
C VAL A 12 3.83 -15.14 3.77
N PRO A 13 4.65 -16.06 3.25
CA PRO A 13 5.34 -17.06 4.06
C PRO A 13 6.18 -16.41 5.17
N GLY A 14 5.95 -16.82 6.41
CA GLY A 14 6.63 -16.27 7.59
C GLY A 14 5.91 -15.10 8.26
N SER A 15 4.88 -14.52 7.65
CA SER A 15 4.04 -13.52 8.29
C SER A 15 3.07 -14.15 9.28
N VAL A 16 2.72 -13.40 10.33
CA VAL A 16 1.78 -13.83 11.39
C VAL A 16 0.31 -13.74 10.97
N SER A 17 0.02 -12.90 9.97
CA SER A 17 -1.30 -12.63 9.42
C SER A 17 -1.19 -12.32 7.93
N PRO A 18 -2.27 -12.44 7.15
CA PRO A 18 -2.26 -11.92 5.78
C PRO A 18 -2.17 -10.39 5.79
N GLU A 19 -1.69 -9.83 4.69
CA GLU A 19 -1.48 -8.39 4.51
C GLU A 19 -2.36 -7.86 3.38
N TYR A 20 -2.74 -6.59 3.48
CA TYR A 20 -3.50 -5.95 2.40
C TYR A 20 -2.68 -5.89 1.12
N GLY A 21 -3.33 -6.23 0.00
CA GLY A 21 -2.69 -6.29 -1.30
C GLY A 21 -3.60 -5.85 -2.43
N VAL A 22 -2.96 -5.35 -3.48
CA VAL A 22 -3.61 -4.76 -4.65
C VAL A 22 -3.05 -5.39 -5.92
N ARG A 23 -3.90 -5.58 -6.93
CA ARG A 23 -3.52 -6.02 -8.28
C ARG A 23 -3.64 -4.87 -9.28
N VAL A 24 -2.58 -4.66 -10.06
CA VAL A 24 -2.58 -3.76 -11.23
C VAL A 24 -2.02 -4.52 -12.43
N GLY A 25 -2.86 -4.80 -13.41
CA GLY A 25 -2.53 -5.68 -14.53
C GLY A 25 -2.15 -7.08 -14.03
N THR A 26 -0.93 -7.48 -14.35
CA THR A 26 -0.35 -8.77 -13.92
C THR A 26 0.46 -8.68 -12.63
N LEU A 27 0.63 -7.47 -12.08
CA LEU A 27 1.46 -7.23 -10.90
C LEU A 27 0.59 -7.25 -9.63
N PHE A 28 1.20 -7.76 -8.58
CA PHE A 28 0.62 -7.79 -7.24
C PHE A 28 1.51 -6.99 -6.30
N PHE A 29 0.89 -6.20 -5.43
CA PHE A 29 1.56 -5.34 -4.49
C PHE A 29 1.10 -5.69 -3.08
N ILE A 30 2.04 -5.95 -2.18
CA ILE A 30 1.77 -6.09 -0.75
C ILE A 30 1.92 -4.70 -0.16
N ILE A 31 0.79 -4.08 0.15
CA ILE A 31 0.73 -2.74 0.72
C ILE A 31 1.18 -2.76 2.17
N GLY A 32 0.86 -3.83 2.89
CA GLY A 32 1.17 -4.01 4.31
C GLY A 32 0.11 -3.45 5.26
N LYS A 33 0.22 -3.84 6.54
CA LYS A 33 -0.74 -3.61 7.64
C LYS A 33 -2.16 -4.18 7.37
N GLU A 34 -2.83 -4.49 8.47
CA GLU A 34 -4.26 -4.85 8.50
C GLU A 34 -4.96 -3.98 9.56
N ASP A 35 -6.27 -4.14 9.72
CA ASP A 35 -7.18 -3.39 10.58
C ASP A 35 -6.60 -2.78 11.89
N PRO A 36 -7.10 -1.61 12.33
CA PRO A 36 -8.01 -0.69 11.63
C PRO A 36 -7.21 0.44 10.96
N SER A 37 -6.60 0.16 9.80
CA SER A 37 -6.01 1.19 8.94
C SER A 37 -6.97 1.54 7.81
N ILE A 38 -7.20 2.83 7.57
CA ILE A 38 -7.86 3.29 6.35
C ILE A 38 -6.81 3.25 5.23
N ILE A 39 -7.06 2.49 4.16
CA ILE A 39 -6.12 2.34 3.05
C ILE A 39 -6.75 2.91 1.77
N HIS A 40 -6.09 3.89 1.17
CA HIS A 40 -6.47 4.50 -0.09
C HIS A 40 -5.38 4.23 -1.13
N CYS A 41 -5.72 3.48 -2.18
CA CYS A 41 -4.81 3.13 -3.27
C CYS A 41 -5.25 3.75 -4.60
N PHE A 42 -4.27 4.21 -5.38
CA PHE A 42 -4.48 4.73 -6.72
C PHE A 42 -3.19 4.69 -7.54
N VAL A 43 -3.31 4.71 -8.87
CA VAL A 43 -2.17 4.67 -9.79
C VAL A 43 -1.91 6.07 -10.34
N ALA A 44 -0.66 6.51 -10.28
CA ALA A 44 -0.23 7.76 -10.89
C ALA A 44 1.25 7.71 -11.27
N ALA A 45 1.64 8.40 -12.35
CA ALA A 45 3.02 8.52 -12.82
C ALA A 45 3.82 7.19 -12.82
N GLN A 46 3.23 6.12 -13.39
CA GLN A 46 3.81 4.78 -13.43
C GLN A 46 4.11 4.14 -12.07
N SER A 47 3.38 4.55 -11.03
CA SER A 47 3.47 3.96 -9.70
C SER A 47 2.09 3.66 -9.13
N LEU A 48 1.99 2.60 -8.35
CA LEU A 48 0.91 2.43 -7.39
C LEU A 48 1.26 3.22 -6.13
N LEU A 49 0.35 4.07 -5.68
CA LEU A 49 0.44 4.80 -4.44
C LEU A 49 -0.53 4.21 -3.43
N ALA A 50 -0.08 4.05 -2.20
CA ALA A 50 -0.91 3.60 -1.09
C ALA A 50 -0.75 4.52 0.11
N ASP A 51 -1.83 5.20 0.46
CA ASP A 51 -1.95 6.02 1.66
C ASP A 51 -2.63 5.18 2.75
N ILE A 52 -1.91 4.94 3.83
CA ILE A 52 -2.30 4.07 4.94
C ILE A 52 -2.42 4.96 6.17
N HIS A 53 -3.63 5.13 6.67
CA HIS A 53 -3.94 5.99 7.79
C HIS A 53 -4.43 5.18 8.98
N ASP A 54 -3.56 5.09 9.98
CA ASP A 54 -3.78 4.41 11.25
C ASP A 54 -3.93 5.49 12.34
N SER A 55 -5.13 6.04 12.46
CA SER A 55 -5.41 7.15 13.36
C SER A 55 -5.27 6.77 14.83
N ASP A 56 -5.53 5.51 15.16
CA ASP A 56 -5.47 4.99 16.53
C ASP A 56 -4.03 5.00 17.05
N ASN A 57 -3.07 4.66 16.18
CA ASN A 57 -1.64 4.75 16.48
C ASN A 57 -1.02 6.10 16.08
N GLN A 58 -1.83 7.10 15.72
CA GLN A 58 -1.37 8.41 15.24
C GLN A 58 -0.28 8.30 14.17
N CYS A 59 -0.49 7.41 13.21
CA CYS A 59 0.47 7.07 12.18
C CYS A 59 -0.18 7.18 10.80
N ARG A 60 0.50 7.83 9.86
CA ARG A 60 0.12 7.80 8.44
C ARG A 60 1.34 7.52 7.60
N ILE A 61 1.19 6.61 6.66
CA ILE A 61 2.26 6.13 5.79
C ILE A 61 1.79 6.32 4.37
N ILE A 62 2.65 6.85 3.51
CA ILE A 62 2.43 6.80 2.07
C ILE A 62 3.56 6.02 1.41
N ARG A 63 3.17 5.05 0.58
CA ARG A 63 4.09 4.17 -0.14
C ARG A 63 3.94 4.37 -1.63
N ARG A 64 5.06 4.34 -2.33
CA ARG A 64 5.15 4.43 -3.79
C ARG A 64 5.83 3.20 -4.34
N PHE A 65 5.07 2.40 -5.08
CA PHE A 65 5.51 1.18 -5.74
C PHE A 65 5.63 1.43 -7.25
N PRO A 66 6.84 1.42 -7.82
CA PRO A 66 6.99 1.52 -9.27
C PRO A 66 6.32 0.34 -9.98
N LEU A 67 5.59 0.59 -11.07
CA LEU A 67 4.90 -0.44 -11.85
C LEU A 67 5.86 -1.24 -12.75
N ASP A 68 7.11 -0.83 -12.88
CA ASP A 68 8.16 -1.55 -13.59
C ASP A 68 9.08 -2.34 -12.63
N LEU A 69 8.83 -2.27 -11.32
CA LEU A 69 9.62 -2.99 -10.34
C LEU A 69 9.31 -4.49 -10.40
N GLU A 70 10.37 -5.30 -10.48
CA GLU A 70 10.24 -6.75 -10.58
C GLU A 70 9.70 -7.36 -9.26
N PRO A 71 8.64 -8.18 -9.28
CA PRO A 71 8.11 -8.82 -8.09
C PRO A 71 9.07 -9.87 -7.50
N GLN A 72 9.50 -9.69 -6.26
CA GLN A 72 10.46 -10.58 -5.59
C GLN A 72 9.82 -11.45 -4.50
N CYS A 73 8.79 -10.93 -3.83
CA CYS A 73 8.17 -11.57 -2.67
C CYS A 73 7.22 -12.70 -3.10
N SER A 74 7.38 -13.91 -2.55
CA SER A 74 6.40 -14.98 -2.78
C SER A 74 5.19 -14.79 -1.85
N GLY A 75 4.00 -15.05 -2.36
CA GLY A 75 2.77 -15.05 -1.55
C GLY A 75 1.63 -15.82 -2.20
N SER A 76 0.51 -15.92 -1.51
CA SER A 76 -0.70 -16.57 -2.02
C SER A 76 -1.90 -15.65 -1.83
N LEU A 77 -2.77 -15.54 -2.84
CA LEU A 77 -3.99 -14.72 -2.77
C LEU A 77 -4.97 -15.31 -1.77
N PHE A 78 -5.06 -14.79 -0.56
CA PHE A 78 -5.78 -15.43 0.55
C PHE A 78 -7.30 -15.22 0.47
N SER A 79 -7.75 -13.97 0.43
CA SER A 79 -9.18 -13.63 0.36
C SER A 79 -9.39 -12.21 -0.18
N GLY A 80 -10.63 -11.77 -0.36
CA GLY A 80 -10.96 -10.40 -0.78
C GLY A 80 -10.95 -10.16 -2.29
N PHE A 81 -10.00 -10.75 -3.02
CA PHE A 81 -9.91 -10.65 -4.48
C PHE A 81 -11.16 -11.22 -5.16
N LYS A 82 -11.98 -10.35 -5.76
CA LYS A 82 -13.28 -10.75 -6.35
C LYS A 82 -13.16 -11.10 -7.82
N ASN A 83 -12.20 -10.48 -8.51
CA ASN A 83 -12.00 -10.59 -9.95
C ASN A 83 -10.72 -11.35 -10.31
N THR A 84 -10.04 -11.90 -9.30
CA THR A 84 -8.78 -12.65 -9.44
C THR A 84 -8.94 -14.03 -8.81
N LYS A 85 -8.58 -15.08 -9.54
CA LYS A 85 -8.62 -16.44 -9.01
C LYS A 85 -7.52 -16.65 -7.99
N HIS A 86 -7.80 -17.46 -6.96
CA HIS A 86 -6.81 -17.91 -6.00
C HIS A 86 -5.60 -18.55 -6.71
N ALA A 87 -4.40 -18.11 -6.35
CA ALA A 87 -3.14 -18.58 -6.92
C ALA A 87 -1.98 -18.21 -5.99
N ASP A 88 -0.88 -18.95 -6.14
CA ASP A 88 0.43 -18.49 -5.69
C ASP A 88 0.98 -17.44 -6.65
N ILE A 89 1.61 -16.41 -6.11
CA ILE A 89 2.03 -15.22 -6.83
C ILE A 89 3.45 -14.79 -6.44
N LYS A 90 4.05 -13.97 -7.30
CA LYS A 90 5.14 -13.07 -6.95
C LYS A 90 4.58 -11.65 -6.83
N ALA A 91 4.94 -10.94 -5.77
CA ALA A 91 4.48 -9.59 -5.47
C ALA A 91 5.66 -8.65 -5.19
N VAL A 92 5.43 -7.35 -5.44
CA VAL A 92 6.27 -6.28 -4.92
C VAL A 92 5.80 -5.96 -3.51
N ALA A 93 6.67 -6.14 -2.51
CA ALA A 93 6.37 -5.83 -1.11
C ALA A 93 6.93 -4.47 -0.71
N TYR A 94 6.34 -3.83 0.29
CA TYR A 94 6.80 -2.53 0.80
C TYR A 94 8.24 -2.51 1.30
N GLY A 95 8.82 -3.66 1.63
CA GLY A 95 10.23 -3.80 1.99
C GLY A 95 11.17 -4.11 0.82
N ASN A 96 10.71 -4.11 -0.43
CA ASN A 96 11.58 -4.32 -1.58
C ASN A 96 12.39 -3.05 -1.91
N ASP A 97 13.64 -3.25 -2.31
CA ASP A 97 14.49 -2.17 -2.83
C ASP A 97 13.78 -1.50 -4.02
N GLY A 98 13.70 -0.16 -3.99
CA GLY A 98 12.99 0.64 -5.00
C GLY A 98 11.55 0.99 -4.64
N VAL A 99 10.98 0.40 -3.58
CA VAL A 99 9.76 0.94 -2.98
C VAL A 99 10.14 2.09 -2.04
N GLU A 100 9.46 3.22 -2.19
CA GLU A 100 9.68 4.38 -1.34
C GLU A 100 8.56 4.52 -0.31
N GLU A 101 8.91 4.94 0.90
CA GLU A 101 7.93 5.24 1.94
C GLU A 101 8.21 6.57 2.63
N PHE A 102 7.12 7.24 3.01
CA PHE A 102 7.15 8.41 3.87
C PHE A 102 6.18 8.18 5.03
N ILE A 103 6.68 8.30 6.26
CA ILE A 103 5.93 8.04 7.48
C ILE A 103 5.88 9.32 8.30
N LEU A 104 4.70 9.65 8.82
CA LEU A 104 4.53 10.58 9.93
C LEU A 104 3.82 9.86 11.07
N ASP A 105 4.46 9.82 12.22
CA ASP A 105 3.93 9.23 13.45
C ASP A 105 4.02 10.19 14.65
N GLY A 106 3.28 9.87 15.71
CA GLY A 106 3.34 10.54 17.01
C GLY A 106 3.26 12.07 16.94
N ASP A 107 4.32 12.73 17.39
CA ASP A 107 4.39 14.19 17.45
C ASP A 107 4.30 14.83 16.06
N GLN A 108 4.96 14.24 15.05
CA GLN A 108 4.93 14.78 13.69
C GLN A 108 3.54 14.68 13.06
N TYR A 109 2.82 13.59 13.35
CA TYR A 109 1.44 13.40 12.93
C TYR A 109 0.54 14.50 13.50
N SER A 110 0.67 14.79 14.79
CA SER A 110 -0.14 15.81 15.47
C SER A 110 0.23 17.24 15.05
N LEU A 111 1.53 17.57 15.02
CA LEU A 111 2.03 18.91 14.69
C LEU A 111 1.67 19.34 13.26
N LYS A 112 1.64 18.39 12.33
CA LYS A 112 1.28 18.63 10.92
C LYS A 112 -0.22 18.44 10.63
N ASN A 113 -1.03 18.18 11.68
CA ASN A 113 -2.48 17.98 11.59
C ASN A 113 -2.88 16.93 10.53
N VAL A 114 -2.11 15.83 10.48
CA VAL A 114 -2.17 14.80 9.42
C VAL A 114 -3.51 14.06 9.37
N SER A 115 -4.24 14.02 10.48
CA SER A 115 -5.58 13.42 10.56
C SER A 115 -6.62 14.10 9.65
N SER A 116 -6.40 15.38 9.32
CA SER A 116 -7.40 16.22 8.64
C SER A 116 -7.11 16.50 7.18
N ILE A 117 -5.93 16.11 6.69
CA ILE A 117 -5.52 16.36 5.30
C ILE A 117 -5.90 15.17 4.42
N ASP A 118 -6.25 15.42 3.16
CA ASP A 118 -6.46 14.34 2.18
C ASP A 118 -5.14 13.72 1.69
N SER A 119 -5.24 12.61 0.97
CA SER A 119 -4.09 11.88 0.43
C SER A 119 -3.22 12.76 -0.47
N GLY A 120 -3.80 13.63 -1.30
CA GLY A 120 -3.05 14.50 -2.20
C GLY A 120 -2.21 15.53 -1.45
N HIS A 121 -2.73 16.10 -0.37
CA HIS A 121 -1.95 16.97 0.52
C HIS A 121 -0.85 16.19 1.25
N PHE A 122 -1.13 14.95 1.68
CA PHE A 122 -0.13 14.12 2.35
C PHE A 122 1.02 13.73 1.40
N LEU A 123 0.75 13.42 0.14
CA LEU A 123 1.76 13.22 -0.91
C LEU A 123 2.71 14.42 -1.07
N LYS A 124 2.17 15.63 -1.05
CA LYS A 124 3.00 16.85 -1.15
C LYS A 124 3.96 16.99 0.02
N LEU A 125 3.58 16.52 1.22
CA LEU A 125 4.49 16.49 2.38
C LEU A 125 5.64 15.50 2.18
N ALA A 126 5.43 14.43 1.42
CA ALA A 126 6.48 13.50 1.00
C ALA A 126 7.37 14.05 -0.14
N GLY A 127 7.04 15.21 -0.70
CA GLY A 127 7.73 15.79 -1.86
C GLY A 127 7.37 15.12 -3.19
N TRP A 128 6.31 14.32 -3.22
CA TRP A 128 5.84 13.63 -4.43
C TRP A 128 4.74 14.45 -5.09
N ASN A 129 5.05 15.03 -6.25
CA ASN A 129 4.07 15.72 -7.08
C ASN A 129 3.44 14.72 -8.05
N LEU A 130 2.10 14.70 -8.08
CA LEU A 130 1.30 13.95 -9.05
C LEU A 130 1.23 14.66 -10.39
#